data_AF-A0A2S4VV32-F1
#
_entry.id   AF-A0A2S4VV32-F1
#
_cell.length_a   1.000
_cell.length_b   1.000
_cell.length_c   1.000
_cell.angle_alpha   90.00
_cell.angle_beta   90.00
_cell.angle_gamma   90.00
#
_symmetry.space_group_name_H-M   'P 1'
#
loop_
_entity.id
_entity.type
_entity.pdbx_description
1 polymer ?
#
loop_
_entity_poly.entity_id
_entity_poly.type
_entity_poly.pdbx_seq_one_letter_code
_entity_poly.pdbx_strand_id
1 'polypeptide(L)'
;MFQMVYYSSEFQNRLALVVVDESHMIYIWGLVESGPAGKSISAHFRHEDYGIFRPSYGKLGPQLLFRNDAPLLLLSATCRPVAVEAIKKSLKLTDDNLVMLRGELTRPEIRIVRVPMANSLASSLDAVKVYPSQQDVPDDQMVPSLVYSGSRNRTMTVLEVIDRARETPGGAYVPNSTCARRFHSCTGDEDKVSCIDDFALGKFPLQYVKWLVDVGGRGAVQTDLDRMDALAITPLCLRVAFSLDNLLGYVPLWADDPSYIREVAREVAAGMPKCRCSNCAPVEAETLLECLTITNQDNFDMVMRDELAPPSKYNLKHKYPSRAAPVKKRKFTPADEAEIKEFTGLLLHDMIAYYDNVVSPGGSVQGCDLFDEDDCVAILANLDNISDAPSLCNIVGGECFVGQLEWLHKWICDFRTSATHTDQLQLKGPRRARNSRSTVLVTPKEALVVRKRVHIPGSPQRRPKLPRRGAGCLWRIKGRLNRRTHKGRP
;
A
#
# COMPACT_ATOMS: atom_id res chain seq x y z
N MET A 1 38.97 2.36 -9.99
CA MET A 1 38.86 3.66 -10.69
C MET A 1 38.55 4.79 -9.72
N PHE A 2 37.41 4.79 -8.99
CA PHE A 2 37.06 5.85 -8.03
C PHE A 2 38.17 6.17 -7.01
N GLN A 3 38.68 5.18 -6.28
CA GLN A 3 39.73 5.40 -5.27
C GLN A 3 41.02 5.99 -5.87
N MET A 4 41.41 5.59 -7.07
CA MET A 4 42.63 6.10 -7.72
C MET A 4 42.50 7.58 -8.09
N VAL A 5 41.32 7.99 -8.58
CA VAL A 5 41.05 9.39 -8.91
C VAL A 5 40.85 10.22 -7.64
N TYR A 6 40.02 9.73 -6.70
CA TYR A 6 39.70 10.42 -5.46
C TYR A 6 40.95 10.70 -4.62
N TYR A 7 41.87 9.74 -4.49
CA TYR A 7 43.11 9.93 -3.73
C TYR A 7 44.24 10.57 -4.53
N SER A 8 44.03 10.96 -5.78
CA SER A 8 45.05 11.67 -6.56
C SER A 8 45.25 13.08 -6.03
N SER A 9 46.50 13.55 -5.97
CA SER A 9 46.82 14.91 -5.55
C SER A 9 46.16 15.96 -6.45
N GLU A 10 46.05 15.68 -7.75
CA GLU A 10 45.39 16.56 -8.71
C GLU A 10 43.92 16.79 -8.34
N PHE A 11 43.19 15.71 -7.99
CA PHE A 11 41.79 15.81 -7.58
C PHE A 11 41.65 16.45 -6.20
N GLN A 12 42.44 16.02 -5.20
CA GLN A 12 42.35 16.55 -3.84
C GLN A 12 42.70 18.04 -3.74
N ASN A 13 43.60 18.55 -4.60
CA ASN A 13 43.91 19.98 -4.66
C ASN A 13 42.80 20.81 -5.31
N ARG A 14 41.86 20.17 -6.01
CA ARG A 14 40.71 20.81 -6.67
C ARG A 14 39.39 20.53 -5.94
N LEU A 15 39.41 19.69 -4.91
CA LEU A 15 38.23 19.31 -4.14
C LEU A 15 37.77 20.50 -3.29
N ALA A 16 36.58 21.01 -3.58
CA ALA A 16 36.02 22.17 -2.88
C ALA A 16 34.93 21.78 -1.86
N LEU A 17 34.18 20.71 -2.10
CA LEU A 17 33.05 20.29 -1.28
C LEU A 17 32.76 18.81 -1.54
N VAL A 18 32.44 18.07 -0.48
CA VAL A 18 31.85 16.73 -0.58
C VAL A 18 30.38 16.82 -0.17
N VAL A 19 29.48 16.32 -1.01
CA VAL A 19 28.05 16.26 -0.72
C VAL A 19 27.64 14.81 -0.61
N VAL A 20 26.98 14.46 0.50
CA VAL A 20 26.35 13.14 0.69
C VAL A 20 24.85 13.36 0.77
N ASP A 21 24.19 13.00 -0.31
CA ASP A 21 22.73 12.90 -0.34
C ASP A 21 22.26 11.63 0.37
N GLU A 22 21.06 11.66 0.95
CA GLU A 22 20.52 10.60 1.80
C GLU A 22 21.48 10.13 2.91
N SER A 23 22.12 11.09 3.58
CA SER A 23 23.17 10.86 4.58
C SER A 23 22.75 10.00 5.78
N HIS A 24 21.45 9.88 6.06
CA HIS A 24 20.93 8.91 7.04
C HIS A 24 21.33 7.45 6.70
N MET A 25 21.67 7.14 5.44
CA MET A 25 22.18 5.83 5.03
C MET A 25 23.52 5.45 5.66
N ILE A 26 24.32 6.42 6.10
CA ILE A 26 25.59 6.17 6.80
C ILE A 26 25.36 5.39 8.10
N TYR A 27 24.23 5.61 8.78
CA TYR A 27 23.82 4.81 9.94
C TYR A 27 23.67 3.32 9.56
N ILE A 28 22.92 3.05 8.48
CA ILE A 28 22.69 1.69 7.97
C ILE A 28 24.00 1.04 7.55
N TRP A 29 24.89 1.78 6.90
CA TRP A 29 26.20 1.27 6.47
C TRP A 29 27.09 0.87 7.66
N GLY A 30 27.08 1.65 8.74
CA GLY A 30 27.83 1.33 9.96
C GLY A 30 27.32 0.07 10.70
N LEU A 31 26.02 -0.22 10.61
CA LEU A 31 25.45 -1.46 11.18
C LEU A 31 25.95 -2.71 10.43
N VAL A 32 26.03 -2.66 9.11
CA VAL A 32 26.47 -3.78 8.25
C VAL A 32 27.94 -4.13 8.49
N GLU A 33 28.81 -3.13 8.71
CA GLU A 33 30.24 -3.34 8.98
C GLU A 33 30.51 -4.04 10.32
N SER A 34 29.59 -3.93 11.28
CA SER A 34 29.75 -4.47 12.65
C SER A 34 29.18 -5.89 12.87
N GLY A 35 28.53 -6.50 11.86
CA GLY A 35 27.86 -7.80 11.96
C GLY A 35 28.68 -8.99 11.43
N PRO A 36 28.51 -10.22 11.98
CA PRO A 36 29.16 -11.42 11.44
C PRO A 36 28.61 -11.77 10.04
N ALA A 37 29.52 -12.19 9.15
CA ALA A 37 29.30 -12.40 7.71
C ALA A 37 28.10 -13.28 7.30
N GLY A 38 27.54 -14.07 8.22
CA GLY A 38 26.35 -14.92 7.97
C GLY A 38 25.00 -14.32 8.37
N LYS A 39 24.94 -13.15 9.02
CA LYS A 39 23.68 -12.49 9.42
C LYS A 39 23.40 -11.18 8.68
N SER A 40 24.37 -10.68 7.91
CA SER A 40 24.25 -9.44 7.12
C SER A 40 23.02 -9.47 6.20
N ILE A 41 22.70 -10.63 5.62
CA ILE A 41 21.56 -10.77 4.71
C ILE A 41 20.20 -10.59 5.43
N SER A 42 20.11 -10.97 6.71
CA SER A 42 18.88 -10.80 7.51
C SER A 42 18.69 -9.40 8.10
N ALA A 43 19.76 -8.59 8.15
CA ALA A 43 19.71 -7.20 8.57
C ALA A 43 19.25 -6.26 7.43
N HIS A 44 19.42 -6.69 6.17
CA HIS A 44 18.93 -5.98 4.98
C HIS A 44 17.40 -5.89 4.90
N PHE A 45 16.66 -6.71 5.65
CA PHE A 45 15.18 -6.72 5.66
C PHE A 45 14.54 -6.00 6.85
N ARG A 46 15.29 -5.25 7.67
CA ARG A 46 14.82 -4.83 9.01
C ARG A 46 14.95 -3.34 9.36
N HIS A 47 15.44 -2.49 8.47
CA HIS A 47 15.57 -1.05 8.76
C HIS A 47 14.92 -0.19 7.67
N GLU A 48 14.00 0.66 8.12
CA GLU A 48 12.85 1.25 7.41
C GLU A 48 13.19 2.53 6.61
N ASP A 49 14.35 2.60 5.96
CA ASP A 49 14.69 3.74 5.08
C ASP A 49 15.60 3.27 3.91
N TYR A 50 15.29 2.20 3.17
CA TYR A 50 16.26 1.65 2.22
C TYR A 50 16.29 2.36 0.85
N GLY A 51 17.43 2.98 0.53
CA GLY A 51 17.97 3.02 -0.84
C GLY A 51 18.82 1.77 -1.12
N ILE A 52 19.01 1.39 -2.39
CA ILE A 52 19.78 0.18 -2.78
C ILE A 52 21.16 0.17 -2.10
N PHE A 53 21.38 -0.73 -1.14
CA PHE A 53 22.70 -0.91 -0.52
C PHE A 53 23.67 -1.45 -1.55
N ARG A 54 24.63 -0.60 -1.94
CA ARG A 54 25.77 -1.03 -2.75
C ARG A 54 26.90 -1.42 -1.80
N PRO A 55 27.49 -2.62 -1.91
CA PRO A 55 28.65 -3.04 -1.10
C PRO A 55 29.83 -2.05 -1.12
N SER A 56 29.92 -1.18 -2.13
CA SER A 56 30.88 -0.08 -2.20
C SER A 56 30.70 0.99 -1.10
N TYR A 57 29.49 1.14 -0.53
CA TYR A 57 29.17 2.16 0.46
C TYR A 57 29.60 1.82 1.89
N GLY A 58 29.74 0.54 2.23
CA GLY A 58 30.24 0.12 3.54
C GLY A 58 31.67 0.59 3.85
N LYS A 59 32.42 1.06 2.84
CA LYS A 59 33.79 1.62 2.99
C LYS A 59 33.84 3.14 2.77
N LEU A 60 32.70 3.84 2.68
CA LEU A 60 32.67 5.29 2.45
C LEU A 60 33.06 6.10 3.69
N GLY A 61 32.76 5.63 4.90
CA GLY A 61 33.08 6.37 6.14
C GLY A 61 34.53 6.82 6.21
N PRO A 62 35.52 5.90 6.07
CA PRO A 62 36.93 6.27 5.99
C PRO A 62 37.28 7.19 4.82
N GLN A 63 36.65 7.02 3.65
CA GLN A 63 36.91 7.83 2.45
C GLN A 63 36.44 9.28 2.63
N LEU A 64 35.30 9.48 3.29
CA LEU A 64 34.75 10.80 3.61
C LEU A 64 35.59 11.56 4.65
N LEU A 65 36.42 10.86 5.44
CA LEU A 65 37.40 11.49 6.33
C LEU A 65 38.61 12.04 5.56
N PHE A 66 38.97 11.44 4.41
CA PHE A 66 40.07 11.90 3.57
C PHE A 66 39.58 12.91 2.53
N ARG A 67 39.43 14.17 2.96
CA ARG A 67 38.89 15.26 2.12
C ARG A 67 39.75 16.53 2.07
N ASN A 68 41.01 16.47 2.54
CA ASN A 68 41.95 17.59 2.54
C ASN A 68 41.31 18.92 3.04
N ASP A 69 40.63 18.86 4.19
CA ASP A 69 39.87 19.95 4.82
C ASP A 69 38.69 20.53 4.03
N ALA A 70 38.35 19.98 2.85
CA ALA A 70 37.16 20.37 2.11
C ALA A 70 35.90 20.14 2.97
N PRO A 71 34.94 21.09 3.00
CA PRO A 71 33.69 20.93 3.74
C PRO A 71 32.88 19.69 3.32
N LEU A 72 32.01 19.23 4.23
CA LEU A 72 31.13 18.09 4.04
C LEU A 72 29.69 18.54 4.27
N LEU A 73 28.87 18.43 3.24
CA LEU A 73 27.45 18.72 3.30
C LEU A 73 26.68 17.40 3.33
N LEU A 74 25.93 17.17 4.41
CA LEU A 74 25.09 15.99 4.61
C LEU A 74 23.64 16.40 4.43
N LEU A 75 22.96 15.82 3.44
CA LEU A 75 21.55 16.07 3.15
C LEU A 75 20.73 14.85 3.56
N SER A 76 19.56 15.08 4.14
CA SER A 76 18.64 14.01 4.54
C SER A 76 17.25 14.58 4.74
N ALA A 77 16.23 13.98 4.12
CA ALA A 77 14.83 14.35 4.35
C ALA A 77 14.36 13.88 5.73
N THR A 78 14.73 12.66 6.11
CA THR A 78 14.50 12.07 7.43
C THR A 78 15.85 11.81 8.09
N CYS A 79 16.06 12.29 9.31
CA CYS A 79 17.29 11.99 10.06
C CYS A 79 17.00 12.02 11.56
N ARG A 80 16.58 10.87 12.08
CA ARG A 80 16.24 10.71 13.50
C ARG A 80 17.49 10.95 14.37
N PRO A 81 17.35 11.38 15.64
CA PRO A 81 18.49 11.60 16.52
C PRO A 81 19.44 10.41 16.62
N VAL A 82 18.92 9.17 16.61
CA VAL A 82 19.74 7.95 16.60
C VAL A 82 20.62 7.83 15.34
N ALA A 83 20.10 8.21 14.17
CA ALA A 83 20.86 8.21 12.93
C ALA A 83 21.91 9.32 12.94
N VAL A 84 21.57 10.51 13.44
CA VAL A 84 22.51 11.63 13.61
C VAL A 84 23.70 11.22 14.49
N GLU A 85 23.45 10.59 15.64
CA GLU A 85 24.51 10.14 16.54
C GLU A 85 25.39 9.05 15.91
N ALA A 86 24.80 8.15 15.12
CA ALA A 86 25.56 7.17 14.37
C ALA A 86 26.41 7.80 13.26
N ILE A 87 25.88 8.78 12.52
CA ILE A 87 26.63 9.54 11.51
C ILE A 87 27.81 10.26 12.18
N LYS A 88 27.57 10.96 13.29
CA LYS A 88 28.62 11.63 14.06
C LYS A 88 29.74 10.65 14.44
N LYS A 89 29.36 9.48 14.97
CA LYS A 89 30.32 8.43 15.33
C LYS A 89 31.11 7.93 14.12
N SER A 90 30.43 7.59 13.01
CA SER A 90 31.04 7.04 11.80
C SER A 90 31.99 8.03 11.13
N LEU A 91 31.66 9.33 11.16
CA LEU A 91 32.43 10.40 10.54
C LEU A 91 33.30 11.18 11.52
N LYS A 92 33.41 10.72 12.77
CA LYS A 92 34.17 11.38 13.86
C LYS A 92 33.82 12.88 14.00
N LEU A 93 32.55 13.22 13.80
CA LEU A 93 32.03 14.57 13.98
C LEU A 93 31.68 14.80 15.46
N THR A 94 31.83 16.05 15.89
CA THR A 94 31.47 16.56 17.20
C THR A 94 30.49 17.71 17.02
N ASP A 95 29.82 18.14 18.09
CA ASP A 95 28.92 19.29 18.01
C ASP A 95 29.65 20.60 17.65
N ASP A 96 30.97 20.68 17.91
CA ASP A 96 31.80 21.83 17.55
C ASP A 96 32.12 21.91 16.05
N ASN A 97 32.04 20.79 15.32
CA ASN A 97 32.39 20.71 13.90
C ASN A 97 31.23 20.30 12.99
N LEU A 98 30.01 20.21 13.55
CA LEU A 98 28.78 19.92 12.83
C LEU A 98 27.76 21.05 13.03
N VAL A 99 27.43 21.73 11.94
CA VAL A 99 26.31 22.67 11.91
C VAL A 99 25.07 21.94 11.38
N MET A 100 24.04 21.79 12.23
CA MET A 100 22.77 21.20 11.82
C MET A 100 21.77 22.28 11.41
N LEU A 101 21.36 22.28 10.14
CA LEU A 101 20.24 23.06 9.63
C LEU A 101 19.01 22.16 9.56
N ARG A 102 17.89 22.61 10.13
CA ARG A 102 16.61 21.88 10.11
C ARG A 102 15.56 22.71 9.40
N GLY A 103 14.95 22.13 8.36
CA GLY A 103 13.80 22.74 7.69
C GLY A 103 12.51 22.52 8.48
N GLU A 104 11.56 23.44 8.33
CA GLU A 104 10.19 23.24 8.83
C GLU A 104 9.47 22.25 7.91
N LEU A 105 9.06 21.11 8.49
CA LEU A 105 8.30 20.09 7.76
C LEU A 105 6.81 20.40 7.72
N THR A 106 6.30 21.14 8.71
CA THR A 106 4.88 21.46 8.80
C THR A 106 4.48 22.39 7.66
N ARG A 107 3.51 21.96 6.85
CA ARG A 107 2.95 22.72 5.71
C ARG A 107 1.50 23.10 6.03
N PRO A 108 1.21 24.31 6.55
CA PRO A 108 -0.15 24.71 6.93
C PRO A 108 -1.14 24.79 5.77
N GLU A 109 -0.66 24.88 4.54
CA GLU A 109 -1.43 24.82 3.30
C GLU A 109 -1.95 23.41 2.98
N ILE A 110 -1.37 22.35 3.57
CA ILE A 110 -1.82 20.98 3.38
C ILE A 110 -2.94 20.68 4.39
N ARG A 111 -4.13 20.37 3.88
CA ARG A 111 -5.26 19.91 4.69
C ARG A 111 -5.29 18.39 4.74
N ILE A 112 -5.16 17.84 5.95
CA ILE A 112 -5.13 16.39 6.18
C ILE A 112 -6.53 15.89 6.56
N VAL A 113 -7.14 15.05 5.74
CA VAL A 113 -8.47 14.48 5.99
C VAL A 113 -8.37 12.96 6.14
N ARG A 114 -8.69 12.46 7.34
CA ARG A 114 -8.77 11.03 7.64
C ARG A 114 -10.22 10.56 7.52
N VAL A 115 -10.47 9.57 6.66
CA VAL A 115 -11.81 9.06 6.36
C VAL A 115 -11.94 7.60 6.79
N PRO A 116 -12.95 7.24 7.61
CA PRO A 116 -13.27 5.85 7.87
C PRO A 116 -13.71 5.13 6.60
N MET A 117 -13.15 3.95 6.34
CA MET A 117 -13.54 3.12 5.20
C MET A 117 -14.93 2.50 5.43
N ALA A 118 -15.82 2.61 4.45
CA ALA A 118 -17.13 1.94 4.47
C ALA A 118 -17.08 0.61 3.71
N ASN A 119 -16.11 0.45 2.82
CA ASN A 119 -15.88 -0.75 2.03
C ASN A 119 -14.54 -1.39 2.41
N SER A 120 -14.29 -2.61 1.94
CA SER A 120 -13.01 -3.27 2.19
C SER A 120 -11.88 -2.53 1.46
N LEU A 121 -10.70 -2.50 2.07
CA LEU A 121 -9.50 -1.96 1.43
C LEU A 121 -9.18 -2.64 0.09
N ALA A 122 -9.55 -3.92 -0.03
CA ALA A 122 -9.36 -4.68 -1.27
C ALA A 122 -10.30 -4.24 -2.40
N SER A 123 -11.46 -3.64 -2.12
CA SER A 123 -12.39 -3.22 -3.18
C SER A 123 -12.15 -1.79 -3.66
N SER A 124 -11.50 -0.96 -2.85
CA SER A 124 -11.26 0.46 -3.12
C SER A 124 -12.51 1.31 -3.39
N LEU A 125 -13.71 0.76 -3.17
CA LEU A 125 -15.00 1.38 -3.54
C LEU A 125 -15.29 2.70 -2.80
N ASP A 126 -14.57 2.98 -1.71
CA ASP A 126 -14.65 4.28 -1.03
C ASP A 126 -14.07 5.42 -1.87
N ALA A 127 -13.30 5.14 -2.93
CA ALA A 127 -12.83 6.16 -3.87
C ALA A 127 -13.93 6.68 -4.81
N VAL A 128 -15.07 5.99 -4.95
CA VAL A 128 -16.18 6.43 -5.83
C VAL A 128 -16.69 7.82 -5.47
N LYS A 129 -16.70 8.17 -4.18
CA LYS A 129 -17.17 9.47 -3.67
C LYS A 129 -16.12 10.59 -3.79
N VAL A 130 -14.90 10.27 -4.20
CA VAL A 130 -13.78 11.23 -4.27
C VAL A 130 -13.74 11.91 -5.64
N TYR A 131 -14.20 11.26 -6.71
CA TYR A 131 -14.05 11.76 -8.06
C TYR A 131 -15.41 12.11 -8.70
N PRO A 132 -15.52 13.25 -9.42
CA PRO A 132 -16.73 13.66 -10.11
C PRO A 132 -17.04 12.79 -11.33
N SER A 133 -18.29 12.78 -11.82
CA SER A 133 -18.58 12.18 -13.15
C SER A 133 -17.86 12.95 -14.25
N GLN A 134 -17.46 12.26 -15.32
CA GLN A 134 -16.92 12.92 -16.53
C GLN A 134 -17.94 13.84 -17.20
N GLN A 135 -19.24 13.57 -17.03
CA GLN A 135 -20.31 14.42 -17.56
C GLN A 135 -20.38 15.78 -16.85
N ASP A 136 -20.03 15.80 -15.56
CA ASP A 136 -20.09 17.00 -14.73
C ASP A 136 -18.77 17.78 -14.75
N VAL A 137 -17.64 17.07 -14.75
CA VAL A 137 -16.29 17.64 -14.79
C VAL A 137 -15.47 16.89 -15.84
N PRO A 138 -15.16 17.48 -17.01
CA PRO A 138 -14.31 16.84 -18.01
C PRO A 138 -12.87 16.66 -17.50
N ASP A 139 -12.12 15.75 -18.14
CA ASP A 139 -10.78 15.35 -17.65
C ASP A 139 -9.81 16.53 -17.51
N ASP A 140 -9.86 17.49 -18.44
CA ASP A 140 -9.02 18.69 -18.48
C ASP A 140 -9.38 19.72 -17.40
N GLN A 141 -10.55 19.60 -16.76
CA GLN A 141 -10.98 20.43 -15.64
C GLN A 141 -10.86 19.75 -14.28
N MET A 142 -10.48 18.48 -14.23
CA MET A 142 -10.24 17.80 -12.97
C MET A 142 -9.06 18.42 -12.22
N VAL A 143 -9.13 18.42 -10.89
CA VAL A 143 -8.01 18.81 -10.04
C VAL A 143 -6.90 17.76 -10.14
N PRO A 144 -5.66 18.16 -10.47
CA PRO A 144 -4.54 17.23 -10.52
C PRO A 144 -4.37 16.48 -9.20
N SER A 145 -4.33 15.15 -9.23
CA SER A 145 -4.24 14.33 -8.02
C SER A 145 -3.28 13.14 -8.18
N LEU A 146 -2.61 12.81 -7.08
CA LEU A 146 -1.79 11.61 -6.97
C LEU A 146 -2.53 10.56 -6.13
N VAL A 147 -2.62 9.34 -6.65
CA VAL A 147 -3.24 8.22 -5.94
C VAL A 147 -2.21 7.17 -5.65
N TYR A 148 -2.04 6.92 -4.35
CA TYR A 148 -1.04 6.01 -3.82
C TYR A 148 -1.67 4.68 -3.42
N SER A 149 -1.04 3.58 -3.82
CA SER A 149 -1.52 2.23 -3.54
C SER A 149 -0.36 1.29 -3.15
N GLY A 150 -0.66 0.29 -2.31
CA GLY A 150 0.34 -0.61 -1.72
C GLY A 150 0.75 -1.79 -2.62
N SER A 151 0.10 -2.02 -3.76
CA SER A 151 0.53 -3.05 -4.72
C SER A 151 0.04 -2.75 -6.13
N ARG A 152 0.66 -3.38 -7.13
CA ARG A 152 0.26 -3.22 -8.55
C ARG A 152 -1.19 -3.65 -8.78
N ASN A 153 -1.59 -4.77 -8.18
CA ASN A 153 -2.94 -5.33 -8.31
C ASN A 153 -3.98 -4.39 -7.69
N ARG A 154 -3.62 -3.71 -6.59
CA ARG A 154 -4.45 -2.65 -6.00
C ARG A 154 -4.53 -1.42 -6.88
N THR A 155 -3.44 -1.02 -7.54
CA THR A 155 -3.46 0.11 -8.48
C THR A 155 -4.49 -0.10 -9.58
N MET A 156 -4.56 -1.29 -10.19
CA MET A 156 -5.59 -1.60 -11.19
C MET A 156 -7.00 -1.54 -10.61
N THR A 157 -7.21 -2.11 -9.42
CA THR A 157 -8.52 -2.07 -8.75
C THR A 157 -8.99 -0.64 -8.49
N VAL A 158 -8.09 0.25 -8.04
CA VAL A 158 -8.44 1.66 -7.79
C VAL A 158 -8.73 2.38 -9.11
N LEU A 159 -7.99 2.11 -10.19
CA LEU A 159 -8.27 2.65 -11.53
C LEU A 159 -9.67 2.30 -12.01
N GLU A 160 -10.08 1.04 -11.91
CA GLU A 160 -11.44 0.64 -12.25
C GLU A 160 -12.50 1.33 -11.38
N VAL A 161 -12.18 1.61 -10.11
CA VAL A 161 -13.08 2.36 -9.24
C VAL A 161 -13.17 3.83 -9.66
N ILE A 162 -12.07 4.43 -10.11
CA ILE A 162 -12.11 5.77 -10.69
C ILE A 162 -12.93 5.77 -11.98
N ASP A 163 -12.75 4.81 -12.88
CA ASP A 163 -13.62 4.69 -14.07
C ASP A 163 -15.10 4.63 -13.70
N ARG A 164 -15.46 3.89 -12.64
CA ARG A 164 -16.83 3.85 -12.11
C ARG A 164 -17.27 5.21 -11.58
N ALA A 165 -16.39 5.92 -10.87
CA ALA A 165 -16.65 7.26 -10.36
C ALA A 165 -16.89 8.28 -11.49
N ARG A 166 -16.05 8.20 -12.52
CA ARG A 166 -16.05 9.01 -13.75
C ARG A 166 -17.14 8.61 -14.73
N GLU A 167 -17.72 7.41 -14.57
CA GLU A 167 -18.70 6.80 -15.50
C GLU A 167 -18.10 6.46 -16.89
N THR A 168 -16.82 6.10 -16.91
CA THR A 168 -16.02 5.79 -18.10
C THR A 168 -15.51 4.34 -18.07
N PRO A 169 -16.40 3.33 -18.13
CA PRO A 169 -16.00 1.93 -17.99
C PRO A 169 -14.97 1.54 -19.05
N GLY A 170 -13.81 1.05 -18.59
CA GLY A 170 -12.73 0.58 -19.46
C GLY A 170 -11.59 1.58 -19.66
N GLY A 171 -11.71 2.82 -19.16
CA GLY A 171 -10.67 3.85 -19.21
C GLY A 171 -9.36 3.43 -18.53
N ALA A 172 -9.43 2.61 -17.48
CA ALA A 172 -8.30 2.02 -16.75
C ALA A 172 -7.37 1.18 -17.64
N TYR A 173 -7.90 0.65 -18.75
CA TYR A 173 -7.17 -0.20 -19.69
C TYR A 173 -6.59 0.57 -20.88
N VAL A 174 -6.85 1.89 -20.97
CA VAL A 174 -6.32 2.74 -22.04
C VAL A 174 -4.94 3.27 -21.63
N PRO A 175 -3.83 2.86 -22.29
CA PRO A 175 -2.48 3.26 -21.88
C PRO A 175 -2.26 4.77 -21.82
N ASN A 176 -2.77 5.50 -22.83
CA ASN A 176 -2.70 6.95 -22.94
C ASN A 176 -4.02 7.64 -22.58
N SER A 177 -4.69 7.14 -21.54
CA SER A 177 -5.93 7.76 -21.03
C SER A 177 -5.69 9.25 -20.72
N THR A 178 -6.69 10.07 -21.06
CA THR A 178 -6.74 11.50 -20.73
C THR A 178 -7.16 11.74 -19.28
N CYS A 179 -7.71 10.71 -18.60
CA CYS A 179 -8.19 10.83 -17.23
C CYS A 179 -7.14 10.37 -16.20
N ALA A 180 -6.57 9.18 -16.39
CA ALA A 180 -5.72 8.56 -15.38
C ALA A 180 -4.65 7.65 -15.98
N ARG A 181 -3.40 7.74 -15.48
CA ARG A 181 -2.29 6.88 -15.93
C ARG A 181 -1.54 6.24 -14.78
N ARG A 182 -0.95 5.08 -15.06
CA ARG A 182 -0.15 4.27 -14.13
C ARG A 182 1.31 4.75 -14.13
N PHE A 183 1.91 4.82 -12.96
CA PHE A 183 3.34 5.03 -12.76
C PHE A 183 3.87 3.99 -11.76
N HIS A 184 4.79 3.14 -12.23
CA HIS A 184 5.40 2.09 -11.40
C HIS A 184 6.91 2.01 -11.62
N SER A 185 7.62 1.43 -10.65
CA SER A 185 9.08 1.28 -10.71
C SER A 185 9.54 0.48 -11.93
N CYS A 186 8.74 -0.50 -12.36
CA CYS A 186 9.01 -1.32 -13.53
C CYS A 186 8.43 -0.78 -14.85
N THR A 187 8.01 0.50 -14.91
CA THR A 187 7.62 1.17 -16.16
C THR A 187 8.91 1.43 -16.96
N GLY A 188 8.88 1.29 -18.29
CA GLY A 188 10.04 1.61 -19.13
C GLY A 188 10.53 3.04 -18.86
N ASP A 189 11.83 3.29 -18.93
CA ASP A 189 12.37 4.60 -18.54
C ASP A 189 11.85 5.75 -19.41
N GLU A 190 11.67 5.50 -20.72
CA GLU A 190 11.03 6.46 -21.64
C GLU A 190 9.55 6.71 -21.30
N ASP A 191 8.81 5.65 -20.92
CA ASP A 191 7.43 5.75 -20.48
C ASP A 191 7.29 6.52 -19.15
N LYS A 192 8.28 6.39 -18.23
CA LYS A 192 8.32 7.18 -16.99
C LYS A 192 8.50 8.67 -17.29
N VAL A 193 9.48 9.01 -18.12
CA VAL A 193 9.78 10.40 -18.49
C VAL A 193 8.58 11.02 -19.18
N SER A 194 8.03 10.36 -20.21
CA SER A 194 6.85 10.86 -20.93
C SER A 194 5.63 10.98 -20.02
N CYS A 195 5.39 10.04 -19.10
CA CYS A 195 4.29 10.11 -18.14
C CYS A 195 4.44 11.29 -17.17
N ILE A 196 5.66 11.56 -16.67
CA ILE A 196 5.95 12.71 -15.81
C ILE A 196 5.77 14.02 -16.58
N ASP A 197 6.32 14.12 -17.78
CA ASP A 197 6.21 15.32 -18.62
C ASP A 197 4.76 15.61 -18.99
N ASP A 198 4.00 14.57 -19.39
CA ASP A 198 2.59 14.69 -19.71
C ASP A 198 1.74 15.11 -18.50
N PHE A 199 2.06 14.60 -17.31
CA PHE A 199 1.39 15.01 -16.07
C PHE A 199 1.72 16.46 -15.71
N ALA A 200 3.01 16.85 -15.80
CA ALA A 200 3.47 18.21 -15.53
C ALA A 200 2.88 19.25 -16.51
N LEU A 201 2.62 18.83 -17.76
CA LEU A 201 1.96 19.62 -18.79
C LEU A 201 0.42 19.59 -18.70
N GLY A 202 -0.16 18.86 -17.74
CA GLY A 202 -1.61 18.78 -17.55
C GLY A 202 -2.36 18.00 -18.63
N LYS A 203 -1.69 17.10 -19.37
CA LYS A 203 -2.35 16.28 -20.40
C LYS A 203 -3.31 15.23 -19.83
N PHE A 204 -3.15 14.89 -18.56
CA PHE A 204 -4.09 14.08 -17.79
C PHE A 204 -4.00 14.49 -16.30
N PRO A 205 -5.13 14.45 -15.55
CA PRO A 205 -5.19 14.98 -14.19
C PRO A 205 -4.78 13.97 -13.10
N LEU A 206 -4.80 12.66 -13.36
CA LEU A 206 -4.55 11.65 -12.32
C LEU A 206 -3.34 10.78 -12.61
N GLN A 207 -2.33 10.83 -11.74
CA GLN A 207 -1.20 9.91 -11.78
C GLN A 207 -1.25 8.95 -10.60
N TYR A 208 -1.18 7.66 -10.92
CA TYR A 208 -1.14 6.60 -9.94
C TYR A 208 0.28 6.19 -9.64
N VAL A 209 0.63 6.08 -8.37
CA VAL A 209 2.00 5.74 -7.96
C VAL A 209 1.96 4.56 -6.98
N LYS A 210 2.75 3.52 -7.26
CA LYS A 210 3.03 2.46 -6.30
C LYS A 210 3.94 3.01 -5.19
N TRP A 211 3.53 2.88 -3.93
CA TRP A 211 4.49 2.93 -2.83
C TRP A 211 5.14 1.57 -2.65
N LEU A 212 6.46 1.55 -2.51
CA LEU A 212 7.17 0.45 -1.88
C LEU A 212 7.03 0.66 -0.36
N VAL A 213 6.26 -0.20 0.30
CA VAL A 213 6.23 -0.28 1.77
C VAL A 213 7.08 -1.47 2.14
N ASP A 214 8.24 -1.23 2.77
CA ASP A 214 9.02 -2.27 3.42
C ASP A 214 8.36 -2.66 4.74
N VAL A 215 8.12 -3.95 4.97
CA VAL A 215 7.46 -4.48 6.17
C VAL A 215 8.51 -5.00 7.16
N GLY A 216 8.61 -4.38 8.34
CA GLY A 216 9.50 -4.79 9.44
C GLY A 216 8.75 -5.16 10.73
N GLY A 217 9.33 -6.07 11.55
CA GLY A 217 8.71 -6.63 12.75
C GLY A 217 9.48 -6.44 14.07
N ARG A 218 8.69 -6.09 15.12
CA ARG A 218 8.79 -6.27 16.60
C ARG A 218 10.01 -5.82 17.43
N GLY A 219 9.74 -4.87 18.34
CA GLY A 219 10.39 -4.66 19.65
C GLY A 219 10.16 -3.24 20.19
N ALA A 220 9.78 -3.08 21.47
CA ALA A 220 9.16 -1.88 22.07
C ALA A 220 9.83 -0.50 21.82
N VAL A 221 9.37 0.10 20.72
CA VAL A 221 9.17 1.49 20.27
C VAL A 221 7.89 1.34 19.41
N GLN A 222 7.08 2.39 19.15
CA GLN A 222 5.97 2.16 18.19
C GLN A 222 6.59 1.68 16.87
N THR A 223 6.27 0.45 16.47
CA THR A 223 6.66 -0.07 15.16
C THR A 223 5.91 0.71 14.09
N ASP A 224 6.34 0.69 12.83
CA ASP A 224 5.58 1.34 11.76
C ASP A 224 4.11 0.88 11.71
N LEU A 225 3.84 -0.40 11.99
CA LEU A 225 2.47 -0.89 12.14
C LEU A 225 1.74 -0.23 13.30
N ASP A 226 2.38 -0.12 14.48
CA ASP A 226 1.78 0.55 15.63
C ASP A 226 1.57 2.06 15.37
N ARG A 227 2.47 2.71 14.62
CA ARG A 227 2.37 4.12 14.22
C ARG A 227 1.22 4.32 13.24
N MET A 228 1.07 3.43 12.26
CA MET A 228 -0.04 3.44 11.31
C MET A 228 -1.39 3.18 12.01
N ASP A 229 -1.44 2.23 12.94
CA ASP A 229 -2.62 1.98 13.77
C ASP A 229 -2.93 3.17 14.69
N ALA A 230 -1.90 3.76 15.31
CA ALA A 230 -2.03 4.95 16.15
C ALA A 230 -2.52 6.16 15.34
N LEU A 231 -2.02 6.35 14.11
CA LEU A 231 -2.48 7.39 13.20
C LEU A 231 -3.92 7.16 12.74
N ALA A 232 -4.35 5.90 12.61
CA ALA A 232 -5.72 5.56 12.31
C ALA A 232 -6.70 5.93 13.44
N ILE A 233 -6.25 5.90 14.70
CA ILE A 233 -7.14 6.09 15.87
C ILE A 233 -6.90 7.38 16.67
N THR A 234 -5.79 8.09 16.45
CA THR A 234 -5.47 9.28 17.27
C THR A 234 -6.60 10.31 17.20
N PRO A 235 -7.08 10.83 18.35
CA PRO A 235 -8.10 11.88 18.37
C PRO A 235 -7.48 13.28 18.21
N LEU A 236 -6.16 13.39 18.19
CA LEU A 236 -5.44 14.65 18.25
C LEU A 236 -5.31 15.31 16.87
N CYS A 237 -4.83 16.56 16.84
CA CYS A 237 -4.53 17.25 15.59
C CYS A 237 -3.59 16.41 14.70
N LEU A 238 -4.03 16.05 13.49
CA LEU A 238 -3.26 15.20 12.58
C LEU A 238 -1.97 15.89 12.13
N ARG A 239 -1.99 17.21 11.92
CA ARG A 239 -0.78 18.00 11.56
C ARG A 239 0.32 17.84 12.62
N VAL A 240 -0.06 18.04 13.88
CA VAL A 240 0.86 17.88 15.02
C VAL A 240 1.27 16.41 15.19
N ALA A 241 0.34 15.47 15.00
CA ALA A 241 0.65 14.05 15.08
C ALA A 241 1.71 13.63 14.05
N PHE A 242 1.60 14.07 12.80
CA PHE A 242 2.62 13.85 11.77
C PHE A 242 3.95 14.57 12.09
N SER A 243 3.90 15.78 12.64
CA SER A 243 5.12 16.49 13.08
C SER A 243 5.88 15.68 14.14
N LEU A 244 5.17 15.22 15.18
CA LEU A 244 5.76 14.40 16.24
C LEU A 244 6.21 13.03 15.76
N ASP A 245 5.47 12.42 14.86
CA ASP A 245 5.84 11.13 14.27
C ASP A 245 7.18 11.23 13.52
N ASN A 246 7.38 12.30 12.75
CA ASN A 246 8.64 12.54 12.05
C ASN A 246 9.79 12.96 13.00
N LEU A 247 9.50 13.80 14.00
CA LEU A 247 10.53 14.32 14.91
C LEU A 247 10.97 13.31 15.97
N LEU A 248 10.02 12.54 16.52
CA LEU A 248 10.21 11.70 17.69
C LEU A 248 9.96 10.21 17.43
N GLY A 249 9.42 9.84 16.25
CA GLY A 249 9.18 8.45 15.87
C GLY A 249 7.97 7.82 16.56
N TYR A 250 6.97 8.60 16.96
CA TYR A 250 5.72 8.08 17.50
C TYR A 250 4.54 9.01 17.25
N VAL A 251 3.34 8.42 17.17
CA VAL A 251 2.07 9.13 17.05
C VAL A 251 1.43 9.29 18.44
N PRO A 252 1.12 10.54 18.88
CA PRO A 252 0.50 10.79 20.18
C PRO A 252 -0.98 10.38 20.17
N LEU A 253 -1.45 9.79 21.26
CA LEU A 253 -2.86 9.35 21.43
C LEU A 253 -3.63 10.14 22.50
N TRP A 254 -2.93 10.88 23.36
CA TRP A 254 -3.52 11.59 24.50
C TRP A 254 -3.14 13.06 24.51
N ALA A 255 -4.09 13.92 24.88
CA ALA A 255 -3.91 15.37 24.84
C ALA A 255 -2.96 15.90 25.93
N ASP A 256 -2.69 15.10 26.96
CA ASP A 256 -1.74 15.38 28.02
C ASP A 256 -0.30 14.95 27.69
N ASP A 257 -0.05 14.42 26.49
CA ASP A 257 1.29 14.14 26.01
C ASP A 257 2.13 15.44 26.02
N PRO A 258 3.23 15.50 26.79
CA PRO A 258 4.02 16.73 26.91
C PRO A 258 4.63 17.19 25.59
N SER A 259 4.99 16.28 24.69
CA SER A 259 5.53 16.62 23.37
C SER A 259 4.44 17.19 22.47
N TYR A 260 3.23 16.65 22.55
CA TYR A 260 2.07 17.19 21.84
C TYR A 260 1.77 18.62 22.28
N ILE A 261 1.73 18.86 23.59
CA ILE A 261 1.50 20.21 24.15
C ILE A 261 2.59 21.18 23.70
N ARG A 262 3.86 20.77 23.74
CA ARG A 262 4.98 21.61 23.30
C ARG A 262 4.89 21.95 21.81
N GLU A 263 4.55 20.98 20.97
CA GLU A 263 4.45 21.21 19.53
C GLU A 263 3.27 22.13 19.17
N VAL A 264 2.12 21.96 19.82
CA VAL A 264 0.98 22.89 19.68
C VAL A 264 1.38 24.31 20.10
N ALA A 265 2.06 24.47 21.24
CA ALA A 265 2.52 25.78 21.71
C ALA A 265 3.53 26.41 20.76
N ARG A 266 4.43 25.60 20.17
CA ARG A 266 5.39 26.04 19.16
C ARG A 266 4.70 26.52 17.89
N GLU A 267 3.74 25.76 17.34
CA GLU A 267 2.99 26.17 16.14
C GLU A 267 2.31 27.54 16.37
N VAL A 268 1.72 27.76 17.56
CA VAL A 268 1.11 29.04 17.95
C VAL A 268 2.16 30.15 18.03
N ALA A 269 3.29 29.91 18.69
CA ALA A 269 4.38 30.88 18.81
C ALA A 269 5.00 31.25 17.45
N ALA A 270 5.01 30.31 16.50
CA ALA A 270 5.46 30.52 15.12
C ALA A 270 4.41 31.22 14.23
N GLY A 271 3.23 31.55 14.76
CA GLY A 271 2.17 32.22 14.01
C GLY A 271 1.51 31.34 12.95
N MET A 272 1.59 30.01 13.08
CA MET A 272 0.97 29.10 12.13
C MET A 272 -0.57 29.20 12.19
N PRO A 273 -1.28 29.13 11.05
CA PRO A 273 -2.74 29.16 11.07
C PRO A 273 -3.29 27.92 11.78
N LYS A 274 -4.47 28.09 12.38
CA LYS A 274 -5.17 27.00 13.06
C LYS A 274 -5.37 25.81 12.11
N CYS A 275 -5.04 24.61 12.57
CA CYS A 275 -5.18 23.41 11.76
C CYS A 275 -6.65 23.13 11.40
N ARG A 276 -6.90 22.70 10.16
CA ARG A 276 -8.22 22.31 9.62
C ARG A 276 -8.27 20.83 9.22
N CYS A 277 -7.45 19.99 9.85
CA CYS A 277 -7.51 18.54 9.63
C CYS A 277 -8.84 17.96 10.13
N SER A 278 -9.20 16.75 9.71
CA SER A 278 -10.49 16.13 10.07
C SER A 278 -10.73 15.92 11.58
N ASN A 279 -9.69 15.93 12.42
CA ASN A 279 -9.85 15.90 13.88
C ASN A 279 -10.06 17.31 14.49
N CYS A 280 -9.59 18.36 13.84
CA CYS A 280 -9.70 19.76 14.31
C CYS A 280 -10.93 20.48 13.76
N ALA A 281 -11.39 20.10 12.58
CA ALA A 281 -12.52 20.67 11.85
C ALA A 281 -13.34 19.54 11.20
N PRO A 282 -14.03 18.71 12.00
CA PRO A 282 -14.69 17.49 11.51
C PRO A 282 -15.87 17.77 10.58
N VAL A 283 -16.66 18.81 10.87
CA VAL A 283 -17.83 19.19 10.05
C VAL A 283 -17.37 19.68 8.69
N GLU A 284 -16.39 20.58 8.68
CA GLU A 284 -15.83 21.13 7.46
C GLU A 284 -15.11 20.07 6.64
N ALA A 285 -14.48 19.07 7.28
CA ALA A 285 -13.87 17.95 6.58
C ALA A 285 -14.91 17.04 5.92
N GLU A 286 -16.05 16.80 6.57
CA GLU A 286 -17.18 16.07 5.98
C GLU A 286 -17.76 16.84 4.79
N THR A 287 -17.99 18.14 4.93
CA THR A 287 -18.45 19.00 3.82
C THR A 287 -17.46 19.01 2.65
N LEU A 288 -16.15 19.10 2.92
CA LEU A 288 -15.14 19.01 1.86
C LEU A 288 -15.28 17.70 1.08
N LEU A 289 -15.45 16.56 1.75
CA LEU A 289 -15.59 15.26 1.09
C LEU A 289 -16.86 15.17 0.23
N GLU A 290 -17.96 15.80 0.65
CA GLU A 290 -19.19 15.88 -0.14
C GLU A 290 -18.99 16.74 -1.40
N CYS A 291 -18.24 17.84 -1.28
CA CYS A 291 -17.93 18.73 -2.39
C CYS A 291 -17.03 18.09 -3.46
N LEU A 292 -16.19 17.10 -3.11
CA LEU A 292 -15.25 16.46 -4.06
C LEU A 292 -15.92 15.92 -5.33
N THR A 293 -17.19 15.50 -5.24
CA THR A 293 -17.97 15.03 -6.39
C THR A 293 -18.34 16.10 -7.42
N ILE A 294 -18.12 17.38 -7.11
CA ILE A 294 -18.35 18.53 -8.00
C ILE A 294 -17.12 19.45 -8.09
N THR A 295 -15.99 19.02 -7.52
CA THR A 295 -14.76 19.82 -7.51
C THR A 295 -14.07 19.78 -8.87
N ASN A 296 -13.66 20.95 -9.35
CA ASN A 296 -12.87 21.16 -10.55
C ASN A 296 -11.77 22.21 -10.28
N GLN A 297 -10.94 22.50 -11.29
CA GLN A 297 -9.87 23.48 -11.15
C GLN A 297 -10.37 24.88 -10.78
N ASP A 298 -11.52 25.32 -11.32
CA ASP A 298 -12.06 26.66 -11.10
C ASP A 298 -12.57 26.88 -9.67
N ASN A 299 -13.09 25.82 -9.03
CA ASN A 299 -13.71 25.90 -7.71
C ASN A 299 -12.87 25.29 -6.57
N PHE A 300 -11.70 24.72 -6.87
CA PHE A 300 -10.86 24.05 -5.89
C PHE A 300 -10.51 24.94 -4.69
N ASP A 301 -10.12 26.20 -4.94
CA ASP A 301 -9.76 27.14 -3.87
C ASP A 301 -10.97 27.49 -2.98
N MET A 302 -12.19 27.48 -3.52
CA MET A 302 -13.40 27.68 -2.74
C MET A 302 -13.66 26.47 -1.84
N VAL A 303 -13.47 25.25 -2.35
CA VAL A 303 -13.56 24.01 -1.56
C VAL A 303 -12.54 24.01 -0.43
N MET A 304 -11.29 24.40 -0.71
CA MET A 304 -10.23 24.48 0.29
C MET A 304 -10.50 25.56 1.35
N ARG A 305 -11.29 26.59 1.03
CA ARG A 305 -11.72 27.64 1.97
C ARG A 305 -13.06 27.37 2.69
N ASP A 306 -13.67 26.21 2.48
CA ASP A 306 -15.04 25.87 2.96
C ASP A 306 -16.12 26.86 2.45
N GLU A 307 -15.91 27.48 1.29
CA GLU A 307 -16.83 28.46 0.69
C GLU A 307 -17.83 27.81 -0.29
N LEU A 308 -17.58 26.56 -0.70
CA LEU A 308 -18.48 25.82 -1.59
C LEU A 308 -19.50 25.03 -0.77
N ALA A 309 -20.79 25.24 -1.07
CA ALA A 309 -21.86 24.45 -0.48
C ALA A 309 -21.87 23.02 -1.08
N PRO A 310 -22.16 21.99 -0.27
CA PRO A 310 -22.23 20.63 -0.77
C PRO A 310 -23.37 20.48 -1.78
N PRO A 311 -23.20 19.64 -2.82
CA PRO A 311 -24.24 19.40 -3.79
C PRO A 311 -25.48 18.79 -3.13
N SER A 312 -26.67 19.06 -3.68
CA SER A 312 -27.88 18.34 -3.31
C SER A 312 -27.66 16.83 -3.48
N LYS A 313 -27.99 16.01 -2.47
CA LYS A 313 -27.72 14.56 -2.39
C LYS A 313 -27.61 13.87 -3.76
N TYR A 314 -26.39 13.75 -4.26
CA TYR A 314 -26.10 13.06 -5.51
C TYR A 314 -26.16 11.55 -5.25
N ASN A 315 -27.06 10.86 -5.96
CA ASN A 315 -27.23 9.43 -5.77
C ASN A 315 -26.07 8.68 -6.45
N LEU A 316 -25.07 8.26 -5.69
CA LEU A 316 -23.94 7.49 -6.23
C LEU A 316 -24.25 6.00 -6.44
N LYS A 317 -25.44 5.51 -6.09
CA LYS A 317 -25.73 4.06 -6.06
C LYS A 317 -25.49 3.35 -7.39
N HIS A 318 -25.73 4.01 -8.51
CA HIS A 318 -25.51 3.43 -9.84
C HIS A 318 -24.03 3.27 -10.20
N LYS A 319 -23.13 4.03 -9.56
CA LYS A 319 -21.67 3.91 -9.74
C LYS A 319 -21.07 2.72 -8.99
N TYR A 320 -21.77 2.18 -8.00
CA TYR A 320 -21.33 0.99 -7.28
C TYR A 320 -21.71 -0.28 -8.05
N PRO A 321 -20.85 -1.31 -8.06
CA PRO A 321 -21.18 -2.56 -8.71
C PRO A 321 -22.43 -3.19 -8.05
N SER A 322 -23.32 -3.73 -8.87
CA SER A 322 -24.34 -4.66 -8.38
C SER A 322 -23.63 -5.79 -7.65
N ARG A 323 -24.11 -6.17 -6.46
CA ARG A 323 -23.50 -7.18 -5.60
C ARG A 323 -23.27 -8.48 -6.40
N ALA A 324 -22.05 -8.67 -6.92
CA ALA A 324 -21.71 -9.86 -7.67
C ALA A 324 -21.73 -11.06 -6.72
N ALA A 325 -22.14 -12.23 -7.22
CA ALA A 325 -22.03 -13.46 -6.46
C ALA A 325 -20.56 -13.64 -6.06
N PRO A 326 -20.26 -13.97 -4.79
CA PRO A 326 -18.88 -14.15 -4.37
C PRO A 326 -18.25 -15.28 -5.17
N VAL A 327 -17.26 -14.93 -6.00
CA VAL A 327 -16.42 -15.93 -6.67
C VAL A 327 -15.62 -16.65 -5.58
N LYS A 328 -15.83 -17.96 -5.45
CA LYS A 328 -15.13 -18.77 -4.46
C LYS A 328 -13.70 -18.99 -4.93
N LYS A 329 -12.78 -18.18 -4.40
CA LYS A 329 -11.34 -18.43 -4.52
C LYS A 329 -10.94 -19.56 -3.57
N ARG A 330 -9.94 -20.36 -3.94
CA ARG A 330 -9.37 -21.37 -3.03
C ARG A 330 -8.71 -20.66 -1.85
N LYS A 331 -8.99 -21.13 -0.64
CA LYS A 331 -8.28 -20.68 0.56
C LYS A 331 -7.19 -21.68 0.89
N PHE A 332 -5.96 -21.21 0.92
CA PHE A 332 -4.83 -22.05 1.30
C PHE A 332 -4.76 -22.23 2.82
N THR A 333 -4.27 -23.40 3.20
CA THR A 333 -3.96 -23.85 4.55
C THR A 333 -2.47 -24.23 4.59
N PRO A 334 -1.88 -24.45 5.77
CA PRO A 334 -0.50 -24.91 5.85
C PRO A 334 -0.21 -26.23 5.12
N ALA A 335 -1.24 -27.04 4.83
CA ALA A 335 -1.08 -28.28 4.07
C ALA A 335 -0.82 -28.03 2.56
N ASP A 336 -1.16 -26.85 2.05
CA ASP A 336 -1.03 -26.48 0.64
C ASP A 336 0.38 -25.90 0.31
N GLU A 337 1.27 -25.76 1.31
CA GLU A 337 2.58 -25.11 1.16
C GLU A 337 3.45 -25.77 0.08
N ALA A 338 3.43 -27.10 -0.01
CA ALA A 338 4.19 -27.84 -1.01
C ALA A 338 3.68 -27.55 -2.44
N GLU A 339 2.37 -27.52 -2.64
CA GLU A 339 1.75 -27.22 -3.93
C GLU A 339 2.00 -25.76 -4.34
N ILE A 340 1.84 -24.82 -3.39
CA ILE A 340 2.11 -23.41 -3.63
C ILE A 340 3.55 -23.24 -4.11
N LYS A 341 4.50 -23.89 -3.43
CA LYS A 341 5.92 -23.80 -3.76
C LYS A 341 6.23 -24.43 -5.12
N GLU A 342 5.65 -25.58 -5.43
CA GLU A 342 5.83 -26.25 -6.72
C GLU A 342 5.24 -25.41 -7.87
N PHE A 343 3.98 -24.99 -7.75
CA PHE A 343 3.31 -24.17 -8.76
C PHE A 343 4.04 -22.85 -8.99
N THR A 344 4.36 -22.14 -7.89
CA THR A 344 5.05 -20.85 -7.95
C THR A 344 6.45 -21.02 -8.55
N GLY A 345 7.19 -22.06 -8.17
CA GLY A 345 8.51 -22.34 -8.72
C GLY A 345 8.50 -22.56 -10.23
N LEU A 346 7.52 -23.31 -10.75
CA LEU A 346 7.39 -23.57 -12.19
C LEU A 346 6.97 -22.31 -12.95
N LEU A 347 5.87 -21.67 -12.54
CA LEU A 347 5.32 -20.52 -13.25
C LEU A 347 6.30 -19.36 -13.26
N LEU A 348 6.90 -19.06 -12.10
CA LEU A 348 7.83 -17.94 -11.97
C LEU A 348 9.09 -18.17 -12.82
N HIS A 349 9.65 -19.38 -12.78
CA HIS A 349 10.82 -19.73 -13.61
C HIS A 349 10.53 -19.55 -15.10
N ASP A 350 9.43 -20.12 -15.59
CA ASP A 350 9.11 -20.09 -17.01
C ASP A 350 8.77 -18.67 -17.49
N MET A 351 8.10 -17.89 -16.65
CA MET A 351 7.74 -16.50 -16.96
C MET A 351 8.97 -15.60 -17.02
N ILE A 352 9.89 -15.73 -16.06
CA ILE A 352 11.16 -15.00 -16.06
C ILE A 352 11.98 -15.39 -17.29
N ALA A 353 12.12 -16.69 -17.56
CA ALA A 353 12.86 -17.18 -18.71
C ALA A 353 12.25 -16.70 -20.04
N TYR A 354 10.92 -16.69 -20.16
CA TYR A 354 10.23 -16.16 -21.32
C TYR A 354 10.51 -14.67 -21.51
N TYR A 355 10.40 -13.87 -20.44
CA TYR A 355 10.65 -12.44 -20.53
C TYR A 355 12.11 -12.15 -20.90
N ASP A 356 13.06 -12.69 -20.14
CA ASP A 356 14.48 -12.38 -20.26
C ASP A 356 15.10 -12.90 -21.57
N ASN A 357 14.55 -13.96 -22.17
CA ASN A 357 15.12 -14.56 -23.39
C ASN A 357 14.31 -14.30 -24.66
N VAL A 358 13.03 -13.91 -24.56
CA VAL A 358 12.15 -13.73 -25.72
C VAL A 358 11.62 -12.31 -25.81
N VAL A 359 11.15 -11.73 -24.71
CA VAL A 359 10.51 -10.41 -24.73
C VAL A 359 11.54 -9.29 -24.69
N SER A 360 12.53 -9.37 -23.81
CA SER A 360 13.58 -8.35 -23.67
C SER A 360 14.97 -8.97 -23.46
N PRO A 361 15.55 -9.62 -24.50
CA PRO A 361 16.90 -10.18 -24.42
C PRO A 361 17.94 -9.10 -24.14
N GLY A 362 18.57 -9.15 -22.96
CA GLY A 362 19.56 -8.16 -22.53
C GLY A 362 18.98 -6.78 -22.16
N GLY A 363 17.68 -6.73 -21.85
CA GLY A 363 17.03 -5.54 -21.32
C GLY A 363 17.55 -5.10 -19.94
N SER A 364 17.31 -3.84 -19.59
CA SER A 364 17.66 -3.29 -18.27
C SER A 364 16.71 -3.72 -17.14
N VAL A 365 15.49 -4.15 -17.49
CA VAL A 365 14.48 -4.71 -16.58
C VAL A 365 14.49 -6.22 -16.73
N GLN A 366 14.42 -6.95 -15.62
CA GLN A 366 14.35 -8.41 -15.60
C GLN A 366 12.92 -8.90 -15.36
N GLY A 367 12.60 -10.12 -15.77
CA GLY A 367 11.28 -10.71 -15.55
C GLY A 367 10.89 -10.76 -14.07
N CYS A 368 11.87 -10.91 -13.17
CA CYS A 368 11.66 -10.91 -11.72
C CYS A 368 11.26 -9.54 -11.16
N ASP A 369 11.49 -8.44 -11.89
CA ASP A 369 11.01 -7.10 -11.52
C ASP A 369 9.54 -6.90 -11.87
N LEU A 370 9.00 -7.76 -12.75
CA LEU A 370 7.68 -7.61 -13.35
C LEU A 370 6.64 -8.57 -12.78
N PHE A 371 7.05 -9.75 -12.34
CA PHE A 371 6.18 -10.84 -11.93
C PHE A 371 6.79 -11.56 -10.73
N ASP A 372 6.02 -11.72 -9.64
CA ASP A 372 6.53 -12.21 -8.37
C ASP A 372 5.75 -13.43 -7.82
N GLU A 373 6.16 -13.91 -6.64
CA GLU A 373 5.51 -15.05 -5.98
C GLU A 373 4.05 -14.75 -5.60
N ASP A 374 3.71 -13.50 -5.28
CA ASP A 374 2.35 -13.12 -4.91
C ASP A 374 1.40 -13.22 -6.12
N ASP A 375 1.88 -12.87 -7.31
CA ASP A 375 1.14 -13.05 -8.57
C ASP A 375 0.88 -14.54 -8.86
N CYS A 376 1.88 -15.41 -8.67
CA CYS A 376 1.72 -16.86 -8.79
C CYS A 376 0.67 -17.42 -7.81
N VAL A 377 0.74 -17.02 -6.54
CA VAL A 377 -0.21 -17.44 -5.51
C VAL A 377 -1.63 -16.94 -5.84
N ALA A 378 -1.75 -15.72 -6.37
CA ALA A 378 -3.04 -15.17 -6.80
C ALA A 378 -3.63 -15.97 -7.96
N ILE A 379 -2.82 -16.37 -8.95
CA ILE A 379 -3.26 -17.24 -10.04
C ILE A 379 -3.71 -18.59 -9.49
N LEU A 380 -2.91 -19.26 -8.66
CA LEU A 380 -3.26 -20.56 -8.09
C LEU A 380 -4.56 -20.50 -7.28
N ALA A 381 -4.77 -19.44 -6.50
CA ALA A 381 -5.99 -19.25 -5.72
C ALA A 381 -7.26 -19.10 -6.59
N ASN A 382 -7.09 -18.65 -7.83
CA ASN A 382 -8.17 -18.44 -8.78
C ASN A 382 -8.14 -19.46 -9.93
N LEU A 383 -7.33 -20.53 -9.83
CA LEU A 383 -7.06 -21.41 -10.95
C LEU A 383 -8.34 -21.94 -11.59
N ASP A 384 -9.33 -22.37 -10.81
CA ASP A 384 -10.62 -22.90 -11.32
C ASP A 384 -11.52 -21.84 -11.98
N ASN A 385 -11.27 -20.55 -11.74
CA ASN A 385 -12.10 -19.44 -12.23
C ASN A 385 -11.53 -18.80 -13.50
N ILE A 386 -10.36 -19.24 -13.99
CA ILE A 386 -9.69 -18.67 -15.17
C ILE A 386 -10.15 -19.42 -16.42
N SER A 387 -10.98 -18.76 -17.24
CA SER A 387 -11.47 -19.29 -18.52
C SER A 387 -10.71 -18.75 -19.73
N ASP A 388 -10.24 -17.51 -19.66
CA ASP A 388 -9.71 -16.74 -20.78
C ASP A 388 -8.58 -15.79 -20.33
N ALA A 389 -7.80 -15.28 -21.29
CA ALA A 389 -6.69 -14.37 -20.99
C ALA A 389 -7.13 -13.05 -20.31
N PRO A 390 -8.22 -12.37 -20.74
CA PRO A 390 -8.71 -11.18 -20.04
C PRO A 390 -9.04 -11.39 -18.56
N SER A 391 -9.53 -12.57 -18.17
CA SER A 391 -9.84 -12.90 -16.77
C SER A 391 -8.62 -12.82 -15.84
N LEU A 392 -7.41 -13.01 -16.39
CA LEU A 392 -6.15 -12.90 -15.63
C LEU A 392 -5.80 -11.47 -15.26
N CYS A 393 -6.29 -10.49 -16.01
CA CYS A 393 -6.02 -9.07 -15.79
C CYS A 393 -6.34 -8.64 -14.35
N ASN A 394 -7.49 -9.10 -13.83
CA ASN A 394 -7.94 -8.82 -12.46
C ASN A 394 -7.20 -9.63 -11.37
N ILE A 395 -6.41 -10.63 -11.77
CA ILE A 395 -5.68 -11.50 -10.87
C ILE A 395 -4.24 -11.00 -10.70
N VAL A 396 -3.58 -10.63 -11.80
CA VAL A 396 -2.16 -10.20 -11.85
C VAL A 396 -1.97 -8.68 -11.97
N GLY A 397 -3.05 -7.89 -11.85
CA GLY A 397 -2.97 -6.42 -11.88
C GLY A 397 -2.76 -5.81 -13.26
N GLY A 398 -3.17 -6.55 -14.29
CA GLY A 398 -3.06 -6.19 -15.69
C GLY A 398 -1.72 -6.52 -16.32
N GLU A 399 -1.60 -6.11 -17.57
CA GLU A 399 -0.47 -6.48 -18.40
C GLU A 399 0.78 -5.61 -18.10
N CYS A 400 1.93 -6.27 -17.94
CA CYS A 400 3.25 -5.70 -17.73
C CYS A 400 3.99 -5.45 -19.05
N PHE A 401 3.73 -6.29 -20.04
CA PHE A 401 4.30 -6.23 -21.38
C PHE A 401 3.36 -6.93 -22.36
N VAL A 402 3.35 -6.50 -23.62
CA VAL A 402 2.44 -6.99 -24.65
C VAL A 402 2.54 -8.52 -24.81
N GLY A 403 1.39 -9.20 -24.70
CA GLY A 403 1.27 -10.66 -24.83
C GLY A 403 1.41 -11.44 -23.53
N GLN A 404 1.61 -10.80 -22.37
CA GLN A 404 1.76 -11.50 -21.09
C GLN A 404 0.49 -12.27 -20.73
N LEU A 405 -0.70 -11.69 -20.90
CA LEU A 405 -1.94 -12.34 -20.45
C LEU A 405 -2.25 -13.57 -21.31
N GLU A 406 -2.01 -13.50 -22.62
CA GLU A 406 -2.14 -14.61 -23.55
C GLU A 406 -1.13 -15.71 -23.22
N TRP A 407 0.12 -15.35 -22.91
CA TRP A 407 1.14 -16.30 -22.53
C TRP A 407 0.78 -17.03 -21.23
N LEU A 408 0.36 -16.29 -20.20
CA LEU A 408 -0.06 -16.85 -18.91
C LEU A 408 -1.27 -17.78 -19.09
N HIS A 409 -2.27 -17.38 -19.88
CA HIS A 409 -3.44 -18.21 -20.16
C HIS A 409 -3.06 -19.52 -20.86
N LYS A 410 -2.17 -19.44 -21.85
CA LYS A 410 -1.63 -20.62 -22.52
C LYS A 410 -0.89 -21.52 -21.52
N TRP A 411 0.00 -20.96 -20.72
CA TRP A 411 0.76 -21.72 -19.71
C TRP A 411 -0.18 -22.43 -18.72
N ILE A 412 -1.24 -21.76 -18.26
CA ILE A 412 -2.24 -22.36 -17.36
C ILE A 412 -2.99 -23.51 -18.05
N CYS A 413 -3.30 -23.38 -19.34
CA CYS A 413 -3.92 -24.48 -20.09
C CYS A 413 -2.98 -25.69 -20.18
N ASP A 414 -1.70 -25.46 -20.46
CA ASP A 414 -0.67 -26.51 -20.52
C ASP A 414 -0.46 -27.17 -19.14
N PHE A 415 -0.47 -26.37 -18.07
CA PHE A 415 -0.40 -26.87 -16.69
C PHE A 415 -1.60 -27.75 -16.33
N ARG A 416 -2.83 -27.33 -16.69
CA ARG A 416 -4.04 -28.13 -16.44
C ARG A 416 -4.01 -29.48 -17.16
N THR A 417 -3.51 -29.50 -18.39
CA THR A 417 -3.41 -30.75 -19.18
C THR A 417 -2.30 -31.68 -18.69
N SER A 418 -1.18 -31.14 -18.21
CA SER A 418 -0.10 -31.94 -17.61
C SER A 418 -0.47 -32.49 -16.23
N ALA A 419 -1.17 -31.73 -15.39
CA ALA A 419 -1.65 -32.19 -14.08
C ALA A 419 -2.68 -33.34 -14.17
N THR A 420 -3.56 -33.32 -15.19
CA THR A 420 -4.53 -34.41 -15.43
C THR A 420 -3.87 -35.71 -15.90
N HIS A 421 -2.67 -35.65 -16.51
CA HIS A 421 -1.89 -36.82 -16.87
C HIS A 421 -1.22 -37.50 -15.66
N THR A 422 -0.81 -36.73 -14.65
CA THR A 422 -0.15 -37.25 -13.43
C THR A 422 -1.14 -38.02 -12.53
N ASP A 423 -2.41 -37.61 -12.48
CA ASP A 423 -3.46 -38.32 -11.73
C ASP A 423 -3.86 -39.67 -12.37
N GLN A 424 -3.78 -39.80 -13.70
CA GLN A 424 -4.05 -41.08 -14.38
C GLN A 424 -2.95 -42.13 -14.18
N LEU A 425 -1.71 -41.71 -13.89
CA LEU A 425 -0.58 -42.61 -13.64
C LEU A 425 -0.53 -43.13 -12.19
N GLN A 426 -1.18 -42.46 -11.23
CA GLN A 426 -1.25 -42.92 -9.82
C GLN A 426 -2.37 -43.96 -9.54
N LEU A 427 -3.28 -44.22 -10.48
CA LEU A 427 -4.38 -45.18 -10.32
C LEU A 427 -4.01 -46.67 -10.52
N LYS A 428 -2.71 -47.02 -10.63
CA LYS A 428 -2.23 -48.42 -10.73
C LYS A 428 -1.53 -48.93 -9.46
N GLY A 429 -2.08 -48.62 -8.27
CA GLY A 429 -1.74 -49.25 -6.99
C GLY A 429 -2.95 -49.98 -6.37
N PRO A 430 -2.77 -51.02 -5.54
CA PRO A 430 -3.80 -52.02 -5.27
C PRO A 430 -5.05 -51.45 -4.57
N ARG A 431 -6.22 -51.73 -5.16
CA ARG A 431 -7.55 -51.36 -4.65
C ARG A 431 -7.77 -51.93 -3.25
N ARG A 432 -7.93 -51.05 -2.25
CA ARG A 432 -8.53 -51.41 -0.95
C ARG A 432 -10.04 -51.60 -1.13
N ALA A 433 -10.54 -52.73 -0.64
CA ALA A 433 -11.92 -53.18 -0.80
C ALA A 433 -12.94 -52.15 -0.31
N ARG A 434 -13.95 -51.91 -1.15
CA ARG A 434 -15.08 -51.01 -0.90
C ARG A 434 -16.16 -51.78 -0.16
N ASN A 435 -16.39 -51.44 1.11
CA ASN A 435 -17.53 -51.97 1.85
C ASN A 435 -18.83 -51.51 1.19
N SER A 436 -19.66 -52.49 0.83
CA SER A 436 -21.01 -52.34 0.33
C SER A 436 -21.92 -51.74 1.40
N ARG A 437 -22.70 -50.72 1.03
CA ARG A 437 -23.95 -50.38 1.71
C ARG A 437 -25.07 -50.44 0.68
N SER A 438 -26.04 -51.28 1.02
CA SER A 438 -27.17 -51.71 0.22
C SER A 438 -28.06 -50.55 -0.24
N THR A 439 -28.48 -50.66 -1.50
CA THR A 439 -29.55 -49.90 -2.13
C THR A 439 -30.90 -50.27 -1.52
N VAL A 440 -31.68 -49.26 -1.10
CA VAL A 440 -33.13 -49.38 -0.96
C VAL A 440 -33.76 -48.50 -2.03
N LEU A 441 -34.44 -49.16 -2.97
CA LEU A 441 -35.29 -48.57 -4.01
C LEU A 441 -36.58 -48.01 -3.38
N VAL A 442 -36.99 -46.81 -3.76
CA VAL A 442 -38.40 -46.39 -3.70
C VAL A 442 -38.76 -45.70 -5.00
N THR A 443 -39.81 -46.23 -5.65
CA THR A 443 -40.45 -45.78 -6.88
C THR A 443 -41.50 -44.69 -6.62
N PRO A 444 -41.93 -43.94 -7.65
CA PRO A 444 -42.81 -42.77 -7.51
C PRO A 444 -44.31 -43.11 -7.70
N LYS A 445 -45.22 -42.31 -7.13
CA LYS A 445 -46.61 -42.16 -7.61
C LYS A 445 -47.32 -40.90 -7.10
N GLU A 446 -48.29 -40.48 -7.91
CA GLU A 446 -48.96 -39.18 -8.03
C GLU A 446 -50.10 -38.88 -7.02
N ALA A 447 -50.40 -37.58 -6.93
CA ALA A 447 -51.71 -36.88 -6.81
C ALA A 447 -52.74 -37.26 -5.72
N LEU A 448 -53.16 -36.27 -4.90
CA LEU A 448 -54.46 -35.56 -5.01
C LEU A 448 -54.68 -34.52 -3.87
N VAL A 449 -55.02 -33.29 -4.27
CA VAL A 449 -56.04 -32.32 -3.77
C VAL A 449 -56.49 -32.39 -2.29
N VAL A 450 -56.47 -31.25 -1.54
CA VAL A 450 -57.64 -30.58 -0.88
C VAL A 450 -57.23 -29.23 -0.21
N ARG A 451 -57.71 -28.13 -0.82
CA ARG A 451 -58.32 -26.86 -0.33
C ARG A 451 -58.20 -26.31 1.12
N LYS A 452 -58.10 -24.95 1.14
CA LYS A 452 -58.65 -23.89 2.05
C LYS A 452 -57.85 -23.60 3.36
N ARG A 453 -57.75 -22.38 3.90
CA ARG A 453 -58.35 -21.04 3.63
C ARG A 453 -57.55 -19.94 4.38
N VAL A 454 -57.66 -18.72 3.84
CA VAL A 454 -57.26 -17.40 4.35
C VAL A 454 -57.95 -17.00 5.67
N HIS A 455 -57.25 -16.32 6.60
CA HIS A 455 -57.81 -15.21 7.40
C HIS A 455 -56.75 -14.30 8.09
N ILE A 456 -56.91 -12.98 7.91
CA ILE A 456 -56.39 -11.81 8.68
C ILE A 456 -57.68 -11.06 9.06
N PRO A 457 -57.91 -10.51 10.29
CA PRO A 457 -57.32 -9.22 10.73
C PRO A 457 -57.26 -8.91 12.25
N GLY A 458 -56.60 -7.79 12.59
CA GLY A 458 -56.96 -6.97 13.77
C GLY A 458 -55.81 -6.32 14.53
N SER A 459 -55.63 -5.01 14.38
CA SER A 459 -54.85 -4.11 15.24
C SER A 459 -55.61 -3.75 16.53
N PRO A 460 -54.94 -3.19 17.56
CA PRO A 460 -55.13 -1.75 17.82
C PRO A 460 -53.88 -1.00 18.35
N GLN A 461 -53.95 0.33 18.19
CA GLN A 461 -52.97 1.37 18.53
C GLN A 461 -52.87 1.69 20.05
N ARG A 462 -51.71 2.23 20.51
CA ARG A 462 -51.56 3.52 21.25
C ARG A 462 -50.11 3.82 21.73
N ARG A 463 -49.46 4.80 21.07
CA ARG A 463 -48.69 6.01 21.54
C ARG A 463 -47.54 5.94 22.60
N PRO A 464 -46.64 6.97 22.64
CA PRO A 464 -45.18 6.81 22.63
C PRO A 464 -44.46 7.06 23.98
N LYS A 465 -43.18 6.68 24.08
CA LYS A 465 -42.24 7.15 25.14
C LYS A 465 -40.90 7.61 24.56
N LEU A 466 -40.53 8.85 24.88
CA LEU A 466 -39.23 9.52 24.69
C LEU A 466 -38.16 8.98 25.68
N PRO A 467 -36.86 9.30 25.49
CA PRO A 467 -35.74 8.42 25.79
C PRO A 467 -35.21 8.53 27.23
N ARG A 468 -34.63 7.44 27.74
CA ARG A 468 -33.81 7.47 28.96
C ARG A 468 -32.33 7.43 28.62
N ARG A 469 -31.62 8.38 29.24
CA ARG A 469 -30.18 8.60 29.26
C ARG A 469 -29.42 7.38 29.80
N GLY A 470 -28.18 7.26 29.33
CA GLY A 470 -27.28 6.14 29.54
C GLY A 470 -26.87 5.87 30.99
N ALA A 471 -26.60 4.60 31.24
CA ALA A 471 -25.75 4.11 32.30
C ALA A 471 -24.76 3.14 31.65
N GLY A 472 -23.48 3.32 31.95
CA GLY A 472 -22.36 2.66 31.30
C GLY A 472 -22.35 1.14 31.48
N CYS A 473 -21.92 0.44 30.43
CA CYS A 473 -21.54 -0.97 30.50
C CYS A 473 -20.03 -1.08 30.37
N LEU A 474 -19.40 -1.49 31.49
CA LEU A 474 -18.06 -2.07 31.55
C LEU A 474 -17.97 -3.24 30.55
N TRP A 475 -16.98 -3.20 29.66
CA TRP A 475 -16.57 -4.38 28.91
C TRP A 475 -15.49 -5.13 29.69
N ARG A 476 -15.83 -6.36 30.09
CA ARG A 476 -14.98 -7.30 30.80
C ARG A 476 -14.10 -8.05 29.79
N ILE A 477 -12.82 -7.71 29.74
CA ILE A 477 -11.80 -8.41 28.94
C ILE A 477 -11.51 -9.77 29.59
N LYS A 478 -11.82 -10.88 28.90
CA LYS A 478 -11.33 -12.22 29.28
C LYS A 478 -9.94 -12.43 28.66
N GLY A 479 -8.90 -12.08 29.42
CA GLY A 479 -7.53 -12.51 29.15
C GLY A 479 -7.29 -13.95 29.61
N ARG A 480 -6.77 -14.79 28.73
CA ARG A 480 -6.35 -16.16 29.06
C ARG A 480 -4.86 -16.12 29.43
N LEU A 481 -4.58 -16.02 30.73
CA LEU A 481 -3.22 -16.15 31.29
C LEU A 481 -2.77 -17.62 31.22
N ASN A 482 -1.71 -17.92 30.47
CA ASN A 482 -0.97 -19.16 30.64
C ASN A 482 0.17 -18.94 31.65
N ARG A 483 -0.06 -19.39 32.88
CA ARG A 483 1.00 -19.58 33.89
C ARG A 483 1.87 -20.77 33.47
N ARG A 484 3.16 -20.54 33.23
CA ARG A 484 4.18 -21.61 33.36
C ARG A 484 5.03 -21.31 34.58
N THR A 485 4.98 -22.27 35.50
CA THR A 485 5.63 -22.34 36.80
C THR A 485 7.14 -22.53 36.65
N HIS A 486 7.93 -21.68 37.29
CA HIS A 486 9.31 -21.97 37.67
C HIS A 486 9.33 -23.15 38.66
N LYS A 487 10.08 -24.21 38.34
CA LYS A 487 10.62 -25.15 39.33
C LYS A 487 12.12 -24.91 39.41
N GLY A 488 12.59 -24.42 40.55
CA GLY A 488 13.99 -24.50 40.93
C GLY A 488 14.26 -25.77 41.75
N ARG A 489 15.52 -26.22 41.71
CA ARG A 489 16.36 -26.76 42.80
C ARG A 489 17.53 -27.58 42.22
N PRO A 490 18.62 -27.79 42.97
CA PRO A 490 19.08 -27.10 44.18
C PRO A 490 20.08 -25.99 43.86
#